data_AF-A0A6L4ZMP4-F1
#
_entry.id   AF-A0A6L4ZMP4-F1
#
_cell.length_a   1.000
_cell.length_b   1.000
_cell.length_c   1.000
_cell.angle_alpha   90.00
_cell.angle_beta   90.00
_cell.angle_gamma   90.00
#
_symmetry.space_group_name_H-M   'P 1'
#
loop_
_entity.id
_entity.type
_entity.pdbx_description
1 polymer ?
#
loop_
_entity_poly.entity_id
_entity_poly.type
_entity_poly.pdbx_seq_one_letter_code
_entity_poly.pdbx_strand_id
1 'polypeptide(L)'
;MLLRYLITLMFIIIACVSWLISPPLPTKSLAYSFPINDSAHTIPDYELPFGKNIFAPSNATSTTGKFIAQSEFIPASRCAGCHITEHTEWSESIHRNSFREPFYQANVKHLIKDRGIAVTRHCESCHNPVALFSGVLTSDSKTLRPFDEEGVSCSVCHSIESTTTQGIGSYIIAPPALLVRENGERLVNVTDDEIIADLPSHYRAMMRPLLKTAEFCAACHKAAVVPELNKRKWLRSFAIYDEWQQSAFSTETVQPLSQKPRQTCQSCHMPVKDTLASHRWPGANTAVPAFYGLPDQLAATTQLLKSDIVAVDIFGVRGASKETFEPAVPINQSSVQSGQTITVDVVVANRGVAHSFPAELRDIFEAWLEFKAVDAKGKVIFHSGEVRDDGKLDDDAHAYRTVPIDDNGQSITKHDIWNTRVGAFDRHIPAGRADMGSFSFTV
;
A
#
# COMPACT_ATOMS: atom_id res chain seq x y z
N MET A 1 65.57 4.27 1.37
CA MET A 1 64.69 5.44 1.20
C MET A 1 63.32 4.95 0.73
N LEU A 2 62.43 4.67 1.69
CA LEU A 2 60.96 4.78 1.60
C LEU A 2 60.38 4.24 2.92
N LEU A 3 59.88 5.20 3.70
CA LEU A 3 59.42 5.10 5.09
C LEU A 3 58.07 4.39 5.15
N ARG A 4 57.94 3.37 6.01
CA ARG A 4 56.64 2.86 6.48
C ARG A 4 56.29 3.60 7.76
N TYR A 5 55.25 4.42 7.72
CA TYR A 5 54.64 5.00 8.93
C TYR A 5 53.69 3.98 9.55
N LEU A 6 54.07 3.41 10.69
CA LEU A 6 53.14 2.81 11.65
C LEU A 6 52.57 3.96 12.50
N ILE A 7 51.26 4.16 12.44
CA ILE A 7 50.55 5.03 13.39
C ILE A 7 49.78 4.11 14.34
N THR A 8 50.30 4.02 15.57
CA THR A 8 49.66 3.35 16.70
C THR A 8 48.62 4.32 17.30
N LEU A 9 47.33 4.02 17.21
CA LEU A 9 46.30 4.78 17.92
C LEU A 9 46.08 4.17 19.32
N MET A 10 46.38 4.98 20.33
CA MET A 10 46.22 4.71 21.75
C MET A 10 44.81 5.16 22.18
N PHE A 11 43.94 4.23 22.58
CA PHE A 11 42.61 4.56 23.11
C PHE A 11 42.73 4.98 24.58
N ILE A 12 42.46 6.24 24.86
CA ILE A 12 42.26 6.77 26.22
C ILE A 12 40.78 6.58 26.57
N ILE A 13 40.51 5.73 27.57
CA ILE A 13 39.18 5.56 28.16
C ILE A 13 38.94 6.72 29.12
N ILE A 14 38.09 7.68 28.73
CA ILE A 14 37.51 8.65 29.65
C ILE A 14 36.14 8.14 30.04
N ALA A 15 36.04 7.58 31.25
CA ALA A 15 34.79 7.23 31.88
C ALA A 15 34.09 8.52 32.36
N CYS A 16 33.08 8.98 31.62
CA CYS A 16 32.08 9.90 32.15
C CYS A 16 30.84 9.10 32.55
N VAL A 17 30.72 8.86 33.85
CA VAL A 17 29.50 8.37 34.49
C VAL A 17 28.52 9.55 34.49
N SER A 18 27.50 9.49 33.65
CA SER A 18 26.31 10.35 33.78
C SER A 18 25.10 9.43 33.94
N TRP A 19 24.55 9.41 35.15
CA TRP A 19 23.23 8.85 35.41
C TRP A 19 22.19 9.60 34.58
N LEU A 20 21.55 8.90 33.65
CA LEU A 20 20.30 9.35 33.04
C LEU A 20 19.21 8.37 33.46
N ILE A 21 18.48 8.77 34.50
CA ILE A 21 17.17 8.23 34.82
C ILE A 21 16.26 8.66 33.66
N SER A 22 15.86 7.70 32.82
CA SER A 22 14.82 7.93 31.80
C SER A 22 13.52 8.32 32.49
N PRO A 23 12.90 9.48 32.19
CA PRO A 23 11.54 9.73 32.64
C PRO A 23 10.57 8.86 31.83
N PRO A 24 9.43 8.44 32.41
CA PRO A 24 8.42 7.68 31.69
C PRO A 24 7.80 8.53 30.56
N LEU A 25 7.55 7.89 29.42
CA LEU A 25 6.82 8.47 28.29
C LEU A 25 5.47 9.04 28.77
N PRO A 26 5.13 10.31 28.45
CA PRO A 26 3.85 10.86 28.83
C PRO A 26 2.74 10.27 27.94
N THR A 27 1.94 9.37 28.51
CA THR A 27 0.60 9.01 28.02
C THR A 27 -0.36 10.16 28.31
N LYS A 28 -0.28 11.23 27.51
CA LYS A 28 -1.34 12.24 27.47
C LYS A 28 -1.84 12.38 26.04
N SER A 29 -3.00 11.77 25.79
CA SER A 29 -3.90 12.19 24.72
C SER A 29 -4.17 13.69 24.92
N LEU A 30 -3.54 14.52 24.10
CA LEU A 30 -3.91 15.93 23.97
C LEU A 30 -5.22 15.97 23.18
N ALA A 31 -6.34 16.01 23.90
CA ALA A 31 -7.61 16.40 23.32
C ALA A 31 -7.53 17.90 22.98
N TYR A 32 -7.08 18.21 21.76
CA TYR A 32 -7.28 19.53 21.19
C TYR A 32 -8.77 19.68 20.85
N SER A 33 -9.49 20.45 21.67
CA SER A 33 -10.84 20.91 21.36
C SER A 33 -10.74 22.02 20.31
N PHE A 34 -10.97 21.69 19.05
CA PHE A 34 -11.13 22.68 17.99
C PHE A 34 -12.48 23.41 18.17
N PRO A 35 -12.55 24.74 18.03
CA PRO A 35 -13.83 25.45 17.98
C PRO A 35 -14.62 24.96 16.76
N ILE A 36 -15.79 24.36 17.01
CA ILE A 36 -16.69 23.81 16.01
C ILE A 36 -17.42 24.99 15.34
N ASN A 37 -17.09 25.29 14.09
CA ASN A 37 -17.95 26.16 13.27
C ASN A 37 -19.13 25.30 12.78
N ASP A 38 -20.33 25.63 13.26
CA ASP A 38 -21.54 24.77 13.21
C ASP A 38 -22.34 24.93 11.90
N SER A 39 -21.68 24.86 10.74
CA SER A 39 -22.38 24.65 9.47
C SER A 39 -22.54 23.16 9.20
N ALA A 40 -23.40 22.52 9.98
CA ALA A 40 -23.74 21.11 9.84
C ALA A 40 -24.35 20.81 8.46
N HIS A 41 -23.59 20.14 7.58
CA HIS A 41 -24.18 19.52 6.39
C HIS A 41 -25.00 18.29 6.85
N THR A 42 -26.31 18.33 6.68
CA THR A 42 -27.21 17.21 6.99
C THR A 42 -27.76 16.66 5.69
N ILE A 43 -27.80 15.33 5.58
CA ILE A 43 -28.37 14.63 4.42
C ILE A 43 -29.73 14.09 4.83
N PRO A 44 -30.84 14.60 4.26
CA PRO A 44 -32.16 14.03 4.50
C PRO A 44 -32.20 12.55 4.13
N ASP A 45 -32.93 11.76 4.92
CA ASP A 45 -33.17 10.33 4.66
C ASP A 45 -31.89 9.47 4.50
N TYR A 46 -30.78 9.90 5.12
CA TYR A 46 -29.53 9.13 5.08
C TYR A 46 -29.65 7.78 5.77
N GLU A 47 -29.26 6.72 5.07
CA GLU A 47 -29.36 5.35 5.55
C GLU A 47 -28.35 5.06 6.67
N LEU A 48 -28.81 4.52 7.79
CA LEU A 48 -27.96 4.12 8.92
C LEU A 48 -28.08 2.62 9.26
N PRO A 49 -27.79 1.71 8.32
CA PRO A 49 -27.98 0.27 8.53
C PRO A 49 -26.98 -0.33 9.53
N PHE A 50 -25.91 0.39 9.89
CA PHE A 50 -24.84 -0.07 10.79
C PHE A 50 -24.81 0.67 12.13
N GLY A 51 -25.95 1.23 12.54
CA GLY A 51 -26.08 1.97 13.79
C GLY A 51 -25.83 3.48 13.63
N LYS A 52 -25.59 4.16 14.76
CA LYS A 52 -25.60 5.63 14.82
C LYS A 52 -24.39 6.32 14.16
N ASN A 53 -23.31 5.57 13.89
CA ASN A 53 -22.15 6.14 13.20
C ASN A 53 -22.47 6.33 11.70
N ILE A 54 -22.51 7.59 11.26
CA ILE A 54 -22.86 7.97 9.89
C ILE A 54 -21.83 7.50 8.85
N PHE A 55 -20.61 7.17 9.27
CA PHE A 55 -19.53 6.69 8.40
C PHE A 55 -19.31 5.17 8.48
N ALA A 56 -20.06 4.47 9.35
CA ALA A 56 -19.96 3.02 9.45
C ALA A 56 -20.31 2.34 8.10
N PRO A 57 -19.66 1.22 7.76
CA PRO A 57 -18.80 0.40 8.61
C PRO A 57 -17.30 0.72 8.42
N SER A 58 -16.96 1.96 8.02
CA SER A 58 -15.59 2.46 8.14
C SER A 58 -15.27 2.93 9.56
N ASN A 59 -13.98 3.08 9.83
CA ASN A 59 -13.46 3.68 11.06
C ASN A 59 -13.22 5.19 10.95
N ALA A 60 -13.63 5.81 9.84
CA ALA A 60 -13.38 7.21 9.57
C ALA A 60 -14.35 8.11 10.35
N THR A 61 -13.91 9.30 10.72
CA THR A 61 -14.78 10.34 11.26
C THR A 61 -14.30 11.73 10.87
N SER A 62 -15.18 12.72 10.92
CA SER A 62 -14.79 14.12 10.84
C SER A 62 -14.52 14.68 12.24
N THR A 63 -13.84 15.81 12.33
CA THR A 63 -13.63 16.55 13.59
C THR A 63 -14.94 17.01 14.24
N THR A 64 -16.02 17.14 13.47
CA THR A 64 -17.35 17.55 13.95
C THR A 64 -18.28 16.36 14.21
N GLY A 65 -17.91 15.15 13.77
CA GLY A 65 -18.80 13.99 13.73
C GLY A 65 -19.97 14.13 12.72
N LYS A 66 -19.94 15.16 11.86
CA LYS A 66 -20.95 15.47 10.85
C LYS A 66 -20.36 15.37 9.43
N PHE A 67 -21.20 15.38 8.41
CA PHE A 67 -20.74 15.49 7.02
C PHE A 67 -20.02 16.82 6.77
N ILE A 68 -19.13 16.81 5.78
CA ILE A 68 -18.44 17.98 5.25
C ILE A 68 -19.09 18.26 3.89
N ALA A 69 -19.53 19.50 3.65
CA ALA A 69 -20.17 19.81 2.39
C ALA A 69 -19.17 19.59 1.24
N GLN A 70 -19.62 19.02 0.13
CA GLN A 70 -18.77 18.76 -1.03
C GLN A 70 -17.98 20.01 -1.49
N SER A 71 -18.61 21.18 -1.43
CA SER A 71 -17.99 22.46 -1.81
C SER A 71 -16.84 22.90 -0.89
N GLU A 72 -16.71 22.32 0.29
CA GLU A 72 -15.58 22.58 1.21
C GLU A 72 -14.34 21.79 0.82
N PHE A 73 -14.49 20.73 0.01
CA PHE A 73 -13.34 20.01 -0.53
C PHE A 73 -12.69 20.80 -1.66
N ILE A 74 -11.42 21.12 -1.47
CA ILE A 74 -10.63 21.88 -2.44
C ILE A 74 -10.21 20.93 -3.57
N PRO A 75 -10.53 21.24 -4.84
CA PRO A 75 -10.16 20.40 -5.97
C PRO A 75 -8.64 20.40 -6.17
N ALA A 76 -8.07 19.29 -6.62
CA ALA A 76 -6.63 19.17 -6.83
C ALA A 76 -6.08 20.19 -7.84
N SER A 77 -6.91 20.63 -8.80
CA SER A 77 -6.56 21.67 -9.76
C SER A 77 -6.22 23.01 -9.10
N ARG A 78 -6.75 23.30 -7.91
CA ARG A 78 -6.39 24.51 -7.13
C ARG A 78 -4.93 24.45 -6.67
N CYS A 79 -4.43 23.26 -6.34
CA CYS A 79 -3.07 23.01 -5.88
C CYS A 79 -2.06 23.08 -7.04
N ALA A 80 -2.49 22.68 -8.25
CA ALA A 80 -1.67 22.69 -9.45
C ALA A 80 -1.15 24.08 -9.85
N GLY A 81 -1.75 25.17 -9.34
CA GLY A 81 -1.28 26.54 -9.57
C GLY A 81 0.12 26.82 -9.01
N CYS A 82 0.48 26.18 -7.89
CA CYS A 82 1.78 26.34 -7.23
C CYS A 82 2.58 25.03 -7.15
N HIS A 83 1.91 23.89 -7.01
CA HIS A 83 2.50 22.55 -6.81
C HIS A 83 2.39 21.70 -8.08
N ILE A 84 3.00 22.19 -9.17
CA ILE A 84 2.86 21.60 -10.51
C ILE A 84 3.44 20.17 -10.54
N THR A 85 4.61 19.97 -9.93
CA THR A 85 5.31 18.67 -9.95
C THR A 85 4.51 17.61 -9.21
N GLU A 86 4.13 17.89 -7.98
CA GLU A 86 3.38 16.98 -7.10
C GLU A 86 2.01 16.67 -7.68
N HIS A 87 1.32 17.67 -8.22
CA HIS A 87 0.06 17.46 -8.90
C HIS A 87 0.22 16.57 -10.13
N THR A 88 1.26 16.78 -10.94
CA THR A 88 1.53 15.94 -12.12
C THR A 88 1.77 14.49 -11.70
N GLU A 89 2.64 14.24 -10.72
CA GLU A 89 2.90 12.91 -10.20
C GLU A 89 1.65 12.24 -9.61
N TRP A 90 0.90 12.96 -8.76
CA TRP A 90 -0.34 12.46 -8.18
C TRP A 90 -1.38 12.15 -9.27
N SER A 91 -1.46 12.98 -10.31
CA SER A 91 -2.46 12.84 -11.37
C SER A 91 -2.33 11.56 -12.19
N GLU A 92 -1.15 10.94 -12.16
CA GLU A 92 -0.91 9.64 -12.80
C GLU A 92 -0.92 8.47 -11.82
N SER A 93 -0.90 8.75 -10.52
CA SER A 93 -0.78 7.75 -9.46
C SER A 93 -2.06 6.94 -9.24
N ILE A 94 -1.93 5.80 -8.54
CA ILE A 94 -3.09 5.02 -8.12
C ILE A 94 -3.95 5.75 -7.06
N HIS A 95 -3.43 6.75 -6.35
CA HIS A 95 -4.22 7.51 -5.37
C HIS A 95 -5.24 8.40 -6.04
N ARG A 96 -4.91 9.08 -7.15
CA ARG A 96 -5.93 9.75 -7.96
C ARG A 96 -6.91 8.75 -8.55
N ASN A 97 -6.36 7.65 -9.05
CA ASN A 97 -7.14 6.63 -9.76
C ASN A 97 -7.85 5.65 -8.81
N SER A 98 -7.82 5.87 -7.49
CA SER A 98 -8.29 4.91 -6.49
C SER A 98 -9.77 4.58 -6.62
N PHE A 99 -10.56 5.52 -7.16
CA PHE A 99 -11.98 5.31 -7.41
C PHE A 99 -12.30 5.08 -8.89
N ARG A 100 -11.85 5.98 -9.77
CA ARG A 100 -12.32 6.06 -11.16
C ARG A 100 -11.87 4.93 -12.09
N GLU A 101 -10.85 4.18 -11.69
CA GLU A 101 -10.29 3.12 -12.52
C GLU A 101 -11.30 1.97 -12.73
N PRO A 102 -11.32 1.34 -13.93
CA PRO A 102 -12.38 0.43 -14.32
C PRO A 102 -12.45 -0.88 -13.50
N PHE A 103 -11.33 -1.36 -12.97
CA PHE A 103 -11.21 -2.60 -12.20
C PHE A 103 -11.91 -2.44 -10.83
N TYR A 104 -11.60 -1.40 -10.07
CA TYR A 104 -12.30 -1.05 -8.84
C TYR A 104 -13.76 -0.68 -9.10
N GLN A 105 -14.04 0.10 -10.15
CA GLN A 105 -15.42 0.44 -10.51
C GLN A 105 -16.28 -0.81 -10.77
N ALA A 106 -15.72 -1.83 -11.42
CA ALA A 106 -16.43 -3.09 -11.62
C ALA A 106 -16.74 -3.79 -10.28
N ASN A 107 -15.79 -3.80 -9.35
CA ASN A 107 -15.96 -4.42 -8.03
C ASN A 107 -16.96 -3.66 -7.14
N VAL A 108 -16.85 -2.34 -7.03
CA VAL A 108 -17.78 -1.56 -6.20
C VAL A 108 -19.20 -1.56 -6.76
N LYS A 109 -19.38 -1.56 -8.09
CA LYS A 109 -20.70 -1.73 -8.71
C LYS A 109 -21.27 -3.11 -8.42
N HIS A 110 -20.43 -4.14 -8.40
CA HIS A 110 -20.84 -5.48 -7.98
C HIS A 110 -21.29 -5.50 -6.51
N LEU A 111 -20.54 -4.85 -5.61
CA LEU A 111 -20.89 -4.70 -4.20
C LEU A 111 -22.24 -3.98 -4.03
N ILE A 112 -22.42 -2.84 -4.70
CA ILE A 112 -23.66 -2.06 -4.65
C ILE A 112 -24.85 -2.91 -5.08
N LYS A 113 -24.71 -3.69 -6.16
CA LYS A 113 -25.76 -4.58 -6.65
C LYS A 113 -26.12 -5.70 -5.64
N ASP A 114 -25.12 -6.23 -4.93
CA ASP A 114 -25.32 -7.37 -4.02
C ASP A 114 -25.70 -6.97 -2.58
N ARG A 115 -25.30 -5.77 -2.15
CA ARG A 115 -25.37 -5.37 -0.73
C ARG A 115 -25.91 -3.95 -0.51
N GLY A 116 -26.10 -3.15 -1.56
CA GLY A 116 -26.55 -1.76 -1.48
C GLY A 116 -25.40 -0.77 -1.29
N ILE A 117 -25.69 0.51 -1.57
CA ILE A 117 -24.67 1.57 -1.58
C ILE A 117 -24.12 1.91 -0.20
N ALA A 118 -24.93 1.83 0.87
CA ALA A 118 -24.46 2.18 2.21
C ALA A 118 -23.23 1.35 2.66
N VAL A 119 -23.11 0.11 2.18
CA VAL A 119 -21.98 -0.78 2.50
C VAL A 119 -20.66 -0.28 1.91
N THR A 120 -20.69 0.48 0.81
CA THR A 120 -19.47 0.99 0.17
C THR A 120 -18.72 1.98 1.04
N ARG A 121 -19.32 2.54 2.11
CA ARG A 121 -18.62 3.38 3.10
C ARG A 121 -17.35 2.71 3.64
N HIS A 122 -17.34 1.38 3.73
CA HIS A 122 -16.16 0.57 4.04
C HIS A 122 -14.99 0.80 3.06
N CYS A 123 -15.30 0.83 1.77
CA CYS A 123 -14.33 0.91 0.69
C CYS A 123 -13.97 2.37 0.42
N GLU A 124 -14.97 3.24 0.37
CA GLU A 124 -14.80 4.65 0.02
C GLU A 124 -14.08 5.45 1.11
N SER A 125 -14.00 4.95 2.35
CA SER A 125 -13.10 5.54 3.35
C SER A 125 -11.63 5.55 2.93
N CYS A 126 -11.24 4.69 2.00
CA CYS A 126 -9.88 4.63 1.45
C CYS A 126 -9.84 5.01 -0.04
N HIS A 127 -10.89 4.70 -0.81
CA HIS A 127 -10.89 4.88 -2.27
C HIS A 127 -11.49 6.21 -2.75
N ASN A 128 -12.48 6.75 -2.04
CA ASN A 128 -13.11 8.02 -2.38
C ASN A 128 -13.60 8.74 -1.12
N PRO A 129 -12.67 9.27 -0.28
CA PRO A 129 -13.05 9.86 0.99
C PRO A 129 -14.04 11.03 0.85
N VAL A 130 -13.97 11.81 -0.24
CA VAL A 130 -14.93 12.88 -0.49
C VAL A 130 -16.36 12.32 -0.61
N ALA A 131 -16.55 11.17 -1.27
CA ALA A 131 -17.86 10.52 -1.32
C ALA A 131 -18.38 10.12 0.07
N LEU A 132 -17.49 9.59 0.92
CA LEU A 132 -17.84 9.23 2.29
C LEU A 132 -18.27 10.46 3.11
N PHE A 133 -17.45 11.52 3.11
CA PHE A 133 -17.67 12.68 3.97
C PHE A 133 -18.74 13.64 3.47
N SER A 134 -19.07 13.64 2.18
CA SER A 134 -20.19 14.41 1.64
C SER A 134 -21.55 13.75 1.84
N GLY A 135 -21.59 12.50 2.33
CA GLY A 135 -22.82 11.78 2.63
C GLY A 135 -23.58 11.27 1.39
N VAL A 136 -22.92 11.16 0.24
CA VAL A 136 -23.52 10.67 -1.01
C VAL A 136 -23.66 9.15 -1.08
N LEU A 137 -23.09 8.42 -0.13
CA LEU A 137 -23.13 6.95 -0.05
C LEU A 137 -24.41 6.45 0.63
N THR A 138 -25.54 6.82 0.03
CA THR A 138 -26.90 6.47 0.45
C THR A 138 -27.78 6.34 -0.78
N SER A 139 -28.84 5.54 -0.69
CA SER A 139 -29.78 5.37 -1.80
C SER A 139 -30.34 6.72 -2.30
N ASP A 140 -30.59 6.79 -3.61
CA ASP A 140 -31.20 7.93 -4.28
C ASP A 140 -30.48 9.29 -4.22
N SER A 141 -29.24 9.34 -3.75
CA SER A 141 -28.43 10.56 -3.76
C SER A 141 -28.43 11.22 -5.16
N LYS A 142 -28.78 12.51 -5.21
CA LYS A 142 -28.79 13.34 -6.44
C LYS A 142 -27.60 14.27 -6.54
N THR A 143 -26.68 14.19 -5.58
CA THR A 143 -25.48 15.03 -5.53
C THR A 143 -24.59 14.70 -6.72
N LEU A 144 -24.14 15.75 -7.43
CA LEU A 144 -23.15 15.60 -8.51
C LEU A 144 -21.81 15.19 -7.90
N ARG A 145 -21.11 14.26 -8.56
CA ARG A 145 -19.89 13.65 -8.02
C ARG A 145 -18.63 13.93 -8.87
N PRO A 146 -18.28 15.21 -9.13
CA PRO A 146 -17.07 15.54 -9.89
C PRO A 146 -15.79 15.07 -9.18
N PHE A 147 -15.81 14.93 -7.85
CA PHE A 147 -14.71 14.42 -7.05
C PHE A 147 -14.40 12.93 -7.31
N ASP A 148 -15.29 12.19 -7.96
CA ASP A 148 -15.02 10.80 -8.35
C ASP A 148 -13.79 10.70 -9.29
N GLU A 149 -13.44 11.77 -10.00
CA GLU A 149 -12.25 11.86 -10.86
C GLU A 149 -10.93 12.12 -10.10
N GLU A 150 -11.00 12.41 -8.81
CA GLU A 150 -9.84 12.74 -7.98
C GLU A 150 -9.49 11.67 -6.93
N GLY A 151 -10.38 10.72 -6.64
CA GLY A 151 -10.11 9.63 -5.69
C GLY A 151 -9.58 10.15 -4.34
N VAL A 152 -8.39 9.71 -3.94
CA VAL A 152 -7.66 10.27 -2.80
C VAL A 152 -6.91 11.54 -3.25
N SER A 153 -7.56 12.69 -3.11
CA SER A 153 -7.04 14.00 -3.55
C SER A 153 -6.08 14.65 -2.56
N CYS A 154 -5.45 15.75 -2.98
CA CYS A 154 -4.57 16.56 -2.14
C CYS A 154 -5.27 17.00 -0.84
N SER A 155 -6.47 17.55 -0.98
CA SER A 155 -7.23 18.07 0.16
C SER A 155 -7.69 16.97 1.11
N VAL A 156 -7.86 15.73 0.65
CA VAL A 156 -8.14 14.59 1.52
C VAL A 156 -6.95 14.28 2.40
N CYS A 157 -5.78 13.98 1.82
CA CYS A 157 -4.59 13.58 2.58
C CYS A 157 -4.14 14.68 3.55
N HIS A 158 -4.09 15.92 3.07
CA HIS A 158 -3.57 17.05 3.85
C HIS A 158 -4.55 17.56 4.93
N SER A 159 -5.82 17.12 4.92
CA SER A 159 -6.80 17.52 5.94
C SER A 159 -7.00 16.51 7.07
N ILE A 160 -6.33 15.35 7.01
CA ILE A 160 -6.33 14.37 8.09
C ILE A 160 -5.59 14.94 9.30
N GLU A 161 -6.26 14.98 10.45
CA GLU A 161 -5.76 15.51 11.73
C GLU A 161 -5.02 14.44 12.53
N SER A 162 -5.56 13.21 12.51
CA SER A 162 -5.04 12.09 13.28
C SER A 162 -5.44 10.77 12.65
N THR A 163 -4.65 9.72 12.93
CA THR A 163 -4.95 8.35 12.52
C THR A 163 -4.83 7.40 13.70
N THR A 164 -5.42 6.22 13.55
CA THR A 164 -5.03 5.01 14.29
C THR A 164 -4.56 3.96 13.29
N THR A 165 -3.99 2.86 13.79
CA THR A 165 -3.47 1.75 12.97
C THR A 165 -4.48 0.60 12.80
N GLN A 166 -5.77 0.86 12.99
CA GLN A 166 -6.82 -0.17 12.87
C GLN A 166 -7.15 -0.51 11.42
N GLY A 167 -6.92 0.43 10.49
CA GLY A 167 -7.27 0.30 9.08
C GLY A 167 -8.73 0.65 8.80
N ILE A 168 -9.18 0.41 7.56
CA ILE A 168 -10.54 0.72 7.10
C ILE A 168 -10.88 2.20 7.30
N GLY A 169 -9.99 3.07 6.82
CA GLY A 169 -10.11 4.51 6.93
C GLY A 169 -10.06 5.02 8.37
N SER A 170 -9.24 4.42 9.24
CA SER A 170 -9.18 4.79 10.66
C SER A 170 -8.47 6.12 10.92
N TYR A 171 -9.08 7.22 10.45
CA TYR A 171 -8.58 8.59 10.54
C TYR A 171 -9.68 9.60 10.89
N ILE A 172 -9.26 10.73 11.47
CA ILE A 172 -10.09 11.91 11.71
C ILE A 172 -9.72 12.98 10.69
N ILE A 173 -10.69 13.43 9.89
CA ILE A 173 -10.50 14.49 8.91
C ILE A 173 -11.18 15.79 9.35
N ALA A 174 -10.53 16.93 9.14
CA ALA A 174 -11.19 18.23 9.25
C ALA A 174 -11.66 18.69 7.86
N PRO A 175 -12.66 19.60 7.77
CA PRO A 175 -12.91 20.32 6.52
C PRO A 175 -11.59 20.87 5.95
N PRO A 176 -11.28 20.77 4.66
CA PRO A 176 -10.02 21.31 4.16
C PRO A 176 -9.85 22.80 4.42
N ALA A 177 -8.61 23.24 4.62
CA ALA A 177 -8.28 24.66 4.80
C ALA A 177 -6.99 24.98 4.05
N LEU A 178 -6.91 26.18 3.49
CA LEU A 178 -5.73 26.68 2.80
C LEU A 178 -4.76 27.35 3.77
N LEU A 179 -5.25 27.97 4.86
CA LEU A 179 -4.42 28.55 5.92
C LEU A 179 -4.92 28.12 7.30
N VAL A 180 -3.98 27.84 8.20
CA VAL A 180 -4.23 27.66 9.63
C VAL A 180 -3.33 28.59 10.43
N ARG A 181 -3.93 29.62 11.04
CA ARG A 181 -3.24 30.61 11.86
C ARG A 181 -2.79 30.02 13.21
N GLU A 182 -1.93 30.74 13.92
CA GLU A 182 -1.41 30.30 15.23
C GLU A 182 -2.48 30.11 16.30
N ASN A 183 -3.55 30.89 16.23
CA ASN A 183 -4.73 30.76 17.10
C ASN A 183 -5.63 29.57 16.73
N GLY A 184 -5.29 28.80 15.70
CA GLY A 184 -6.08 27.67 15.19
C GLY A 184 -7.21 28.04 14.22
N GLU A 185 -7.34 29.32 13.85
CA GLU A 185 -8.32 29.76 12.84
C GLU A 185 -8.01 29.15 11.47
N ARG A 186 -9.02 28.54 10.84
CA ARG A 186 -8.91 27.81 9.57
C ARG A 186 -9.60 28.60 8.47
N LEU A 187 -8.87 28.93 7.42
CA LEU A 187 -9.37 29.72 6.28
C LEU A 187 -9.40 28.86 5.02
N VAL A 188 -10.57 28.76 4.39
CA VAL A 188 -10.79 27.94 3.19
C VAL A 188 -10.84 28.78 1.92
N ASN A 189 -11.46 29.96 1.99
CA ASN A 189 -11.63 30.86 0.84
C ASN A 189 -10.58 31.98 0.90
N VAL A 190 -9.41 31.72 0.34
CA VAL A 190 -8.29 32.67 0.24
C VAL A 190 -7.71 32.66 -1.17
N THR A 191 -7.24 33.82 -1.61
CA THR A 191 -6.56 34.03 -2.88
C THR A 191 -5.15 33.46 -2.87
N ASP A 192 -4.54 33.30 -4.05
CA ASP A 192 -3.14 32.90 -4.17
C ASP A 192 -2.18 33.89 -3.49
N ASP A 193 -2.42 35.18 -3.67
CA ASP A 193 -1.61 36.23 -3.05
C ASP A 193 -1.67 36.18 -1.52
N GLU A 194 -2.84 35.89 -0.93
CA GLU A 194 -2.98 35.70 0.51
C GLU A 194 -2.22 34.47 1.02
N ILE A 195 -2.20 33.37 0.25
CA ILE A 195 -1.42 32.18 0.60
C ILE A 195 0.07 32.48 0.57
N ILE A 196 0.55 33.12 -0.50
CA ILE A 196 1.96 33.48 -0.69
C ILE A 196 2.40 34.47 0.40
N ALA A 197 1.52 35.38 0.82
CA ALA A 197 1.80 36.32 1.90
C ALA A 197 1.90 35.65 3.28
N ASP A 198 1.29 34.48 3.50
CA ASP A 198 1.31 33.74 4.77
C ASP A 198 1.64 32.25 4.61
N LEU A 199 2.83 31.98 4.06
CA LEU A 199 3.37 30.62 3.93
C LEU A 199 3.44 29.84 5.26
N PRO A 200 3.75 30.45 6.42
CA PRO A 200 3.74 29.72 7.70
C PRO A 200 2.36 29.14 8.04
N SER A 201 1.28 29.89 7.84
CA SER A 201 -0.08 29.38 8.05
C SER A 201 -0.49 28.35 6.99
N HIS A 202 -0.03 28.51 5.74
CA HIS A 202 -0.24 27.49 4.71
C HIS A 202 0.46 26.17 5.05
N TYR A 203 1.72 26.24 5.49
CA TYR A 203 2.48 25.08 5.94
C TYR A 203 1.81 24.40 7.14
N ARG A 204 1.27 25.15 8.11
CA ARG A 204 0.48 24.57 9.21
C ARG A 204 -0.79 23.86 8.73
N ALA A 205 -1.44 24.39 7.70
CA ALA A 205 -2.65 23.78 7.14
C ALA A 205 -2.34 22.45 6.45
N MET A 206 -1.26 22.40 5.67
CA MET A 206 -0.98 21.27 4.78
C MET A 206 0.03 20.26 5.35
N MET A 207 1.03 20.69 6.11
CA MET A 207 2.23 19.88 6.40
C MET A 207 2.35 19.46 7.86
N ARG A 208 1.37 18.67 8.32
CA ARG A 208 1.35 18.14 9.69
C ARG A 208 2.45 17.12 9.93
N PRO A 209 2.99 17.02 11.16
CA PRO A 209 3.96 15.99 11.52
C PRO A 209 3.49 14.57 11.22
N LEU A 210 2.18 14.32 11.36
CA LEU A 210 1.54 13.04 11.06
C LEU A 210 1.87 12.51 9.65
N LEU A 211 1.94 13.39 8.64
CA LEU A 211 2.21 13.00 7.25
C LEU A 211 3.58 12.35 7.05
N LYS A 212 4.46 12.42 8.04
CA LYS A 212 5.81 11.85 8.01
C LYS A 212 5.90 10.48 8.72
N THR A 213 4.80 9.95 9.25
CA THR A 213 4.80 8.70 10.03
C THR A 213 4.12 7.55 9.28
N ALA A 214 4.54 6.31 9.52
CA ALA A 214 3.95 5.14 8.86
C ALA A 214 2.47 4.92 9.23
N GLU A 215 2.07 5.37 10.42
CA GLU A 215 0.72 5.33 10.95
C GLU A 215 -0.27 6.17 10.12
N PHE A 216 0.20 7.19 9.40
CA PHE A 216 -0.63 7.92 8.44
C PHE A 216 -1.13 6.98 7.33
N CYS A 217 -0.21 6.23 6.72
CA CYS A 217 -0.53 5.27 5.66
C CYS A 217 -1.35 4.10 6.18
N ALA A 218 -1.15 3.69 7.45
CA ALA A 218 -1.86 2.57 8.08
C ALA A 218 -3.38 2.73 8.12
N ALA A 219 -3.89 3.96 8.08
CA ALA A 219 -5.32 4.22 8.11
C ALA A 219 -6.04 3.63 6.88
N CYS A 220 -5.36 3.61 5.72
CA CYS A 220 -5.89 3.07 4.47
C CYS A 220 -5.19 1.76 4.04
N HIS A 221 -3.88 1.63 4.29
CA HIS A 221 -3.07 0.46 3.91
C HIS A 221 -3.17 -0.70 4.94
N LYS A 222 -4.38 -0.88 5.47
CA LYS A 222 -4.79 -2.00 6.30
C LYS A 222 -6.31 -2.13 6.22
N ALA A 223 -6.80 -3.33 5.95
CA ALA A 223 -8.23 -3.59 5.80
C ALA A 223 -8.64 -4.94 6.39
N ALA A 224 -9.92 -5.09 6.65
CA ALA A 224 -10.52 -6.34 7.09
C ALA A 224 -11.96 -6.41 6.58
N VAL A 225 -12.40 -7.60 6.21
CA VAL A 225 -13.81 -7.86 5.95
C VAL A 225 -14.51 -7.94 7.30
N VAL A 226 -15.43 -7.00 7.56
CA VAL A 226 -16.14 -6.86 8.83
C VAL A 226 -17.50 -7.57 8.82
N PRO A 227 -18.10 -7.91 9.98
CA PRO A 227 -19.43 -8.53 10.04
C PRO A 227 -20.52 -7.74 9.32
N GLU A 228 -20.44 -6.41 9.30
CA GLU A 228 -21.36 -5.53 8.57
C GLU A 228 -21.29 -5.75 7.05
N LEU A 229 -20.14 -6.21 6.53
CA LEU A 229 -19.89 -6.46 5.12
C LEU A 229 -20.21 -7.92 4.73
N ASN A 230 -19.80 -8.91 5.54
CA ASN A 230 -19.96 -10.34 5.23
C ASN A 230 -21.06 -11.07 6.01
N LYS A 231 -21.78 -10.38 6.91
CA LYS A 231 -22.85 -10.91 7.77
C LYS A 231 -22.42 -12.07 8.69
N ARG A 232 -21.13 -12.20 8.99
CA ARG A 232 -20.60 -13.29 9.82
C ARG A 232 -19.55 -12.81 10.82
N LYS A 233 -18.28 -12.77 10.42
CA LYS A 233 -17.14 -12.59 11.32
C LYS A 233 -16.15 -11.61 10.74
N TRP A 234 -15.34 -11.04 11.61
CA TRP A 234 -14.17 -10.28 11.21
C TRP A 234 -13.13 -11.22 10.56
N LEU A 235 -12.63 -10.83 9.39
CA LEU A 235 -11.56 -11.50 8.66
C LEU A 235 -10.53 -10.47 8.21
N ARG A 236 -9.26 -10.71 8.52
CA ARG A 236 -8.19 -9.86 7.98
C ARG A 236 -8.20 -9.98 6.45
N SER A 237 -8.29 -8.83 5.78
CA SER A 237 -8.16 -8.75 4.32
C SER A 237 -6.72 -8.45 3.98
N PHE A 238 -6.18 -7.35 4.51
CA PHE A 238 -4.75 -7.07 4.47
C PHE A 238 -4.21 -6.18 5.58
N ALA A 239 -2.90 -6.27 5.84
CA ALA A 239 -2.22 -5.68 6.98
C ALA A 239 -0.76 -5.28 6.66
N ILE A 240 -0.53 -4.60 5.54
CA ILE A 240 0.81 -4.14 5.11
C ILE A 240 1.53 -3.32 6.19
N TYR A 241 0.81 -2.51 6.96
CA TYR A 241 1.41 -1.80 8.10
C TYR A 241 1.96 -2.76 9.17
N ASP A 242 1.22 -3.83 9.50
CA ASP A 242 1.66 -4.79 10.50
C ASP A 242 2.86 -5.59 9.98
N GLU A 243 2.89 -5.91 8.69
CA GLU A 243 4.04 -6.53 8.03
C GLU A 243 5.28 -5.62 8.05
N TRP A 244 5.10 -4.31 7.78
CA TRP A 244 6.15 -3.31 7.94
C TRP A 244 6.68 -3.26 9.36
N GLN A 245 5.79 -3.23 10.35
CA GLN A 245 6.15 -3.24 11.76
C GLN A 245 6.99 -4.48 12.12
N GLN A 246 6.73 -5.64 11.49
CA GLN A 246 7.50 -6.87 11.66
C GLN A 246 8.77 -6.97 10.78
N SER A 247 9.11 -5.93 10.03
CA SER A 247 10.30 -5.91 9.18
C SER A 247 11.53 -5.31 9.88
N ALA A 248 12.71 -5.54 9.31
CA ALA A 248 13.94 -4.88 9.77
C ALA A 248 13.91 -3.35 9.63
N PHE A 249 13.03 -2.82 8.77
CA PHE A 249 12.95 -1.39 8.47
C PHE A 249 12.14 -0.60 9.49
N SER A 250 11.27 -1.25 10.28
CA SER A 250 10.57 -0.57 11.37
C SER A 250 11.46 -0.34 12.58
N THR A 251 12.47 -1.19 12.80
CA THR A 251 13.23 -1.26 14.08
C THR A 251 12.35 -1.52 15.31
N GLU A 252 11.13 -2.04 15.13
CA GLU A 252 10.15 -2.32 16.20
C GLU A 252 10.04 -3.82 16.54
N THR A 253 10.70 -4.68 15.77
CA THR A 253 10.71 -6.14 15.95
C THR A 253 12.11 -6.68 16.21
N VAL A 254 12.18 -7.81 16.91
CA VAL A 254 13.43 -8.56 17.18
C VAL A 254 13.64 -9.74 16.23
N GLN A 255 12.68 -10.00 15.33
CA GLN A 255 12.70 -11.13 14.40
C GLN A 255 13.83 -11.08 13.34
N PRO A 256 14.17 -9.92 12.75
CA PRO A 256 15.12 -9.88 11.65
C PRO A 256 16.56 -10.16 12.12
N LEU A 257 17.25 -11.05 11.38
CA LEU A 257 18.66 -11.40 11.65
C LEU A 257 19.64 -10.25 11.37
N SER A 258 19.26 -9.32 10.47
CA SER A 258 20.07 -8.15 10.12
C SER A 258 19.33 -6.87 10.49
N GLN A 259 20.05 -5.92 11.09
CA GLN A 259 19.52 -4.59 11.37
C GLN A 259 19.55 -3.73 10.10
N LYS A 260 18.51 -2.92 9.91
CA LYS A 260 18.42 -1.91 8.84
C LYS A 260 18.17 -0.54 9.48
N PRO A 261 18.59 0.56 8.84
CA PRO A 261 18.16 1.89 9.25
C PRO A 261 16.62 1.96 9.23
N ARG A 262 16.04 2.65 10.22
CA ARG A 262 14.59 2.86 10.25
C ARG A 262 14.15 3.57 8.96
N GLN A 263 13.11 3.06 8.33
CA GLN A 263 12.43 3.66 7.17
C GLN A 263 10.93 3.67 7.44
N THR A 264 10.25 4.72 7.00
CA THR A 264 8.79 4.77 6.97
C THR A 264 8.27 4.45 5.58
N CYS A 265 6.95 4.30 5.43
CA CYS A 265 6.30 4.14 4.13
C CYS A 265 6.73 5.25 3.16
N GLN A 266 6.76 6.50 3.65
CA GLN A 266 7.15 7.69 2.90
C GLN A 266 8.62 7.64 2.46
N SER A 267 9.51 7.06 3.26
CA SER A 267 10.93 6.99 2.90
C SER A 267 11.17 6.26 1.57
N CYS A 268 10.35 5.25 1.25
CA CYS A 268 10.44 4.49 0.00
C CYS A 268 9.41 4.95 -1.05
N HIS A 269 8.17 5.22 -0.67
CA HIS A 269 7.10 5.54 -1.62
C HIS A 269 6.93 7.04 -1.92
N MET A 270 7.55 7.91 -1.13
CA MET A 270 7.59 9.37 -1.34
C MET A 270 9.02 9.89 -1.21
N PRO A 271 9.99 9.34 -1.98
CA PRO A 271 11.38 9.72 -1.85
C PRO A 271 11.54 11.22 -2.08
N VAL A 272 12.40 11.85 -1.28
CA VAL A 272 12.67 13.28 -1.36
C VAL A 272 13.75 13.54 -2.40
N LYS A 273 13.46 14.40 -3.38
CA LYS A 273 14.41 14.91 -4.37
C LYS A 273 14.39 16.44 -4.35
N ASP A 274 15.55 17.08 -4.20
CA ASP A 274 15.68 18.55 -4.22
C ASP A 274 14.70 19.27 -3.27
N THR A 275 14.51 18.70 -2.07
CA THR A 275 13.55 19.12 -1.01
C THR A 275 12.09 18.72 -1.21
N LEU A 276 11.73 18.17 -2.38
CA LEU A 276 10.37 17.76 -2.69
C LEU A 276 10.14 16.26 -2.46
N ALA A 277 9.12 15.91 -1.68
CA ALA A 277 8.65 14.53 -1.56
C ALA A 277 7.84 14.14 -2.79
N SER A 278 8.23 13.07 -3.48
CA SER A 278 7.48 12.59 -4.64
C SER A 278 6.06 12.13 -4.26
N HIS A 279 5.10 12.45 -5.12
CA HIS A 279 3.70 12.01 -5.05
C HIS A 279 3.38 11.04 -6.20
N ARG A 280 4.39 10.28 -6.65
CA ARG A 280 4.22 9.30 -7.74
C ARG A 280 3.77 7.92 -7.24
N TRP A 281 4.18 7.55 -6.03
CA TRP A 281 3.91 6.27 -5.36
C TRP A 281 3.98 5.05 -6.30
N PRO A 282 5.11 4.80 -6.98
CA PRO A 282 5.27 3.56 -7.74
C PRO A 282 5.11 2.35 -6.79
N GLY A 283 4.41 1.34 -7.28
CA GLY A 283 4.14 0.09 -6.58
C GLY A 283 4.23 -1.07 -7.56
N ALA A 284 3.29 -2.02 -7.50
CA ALA A 284 3.23 -3.14 -8.45
C ALA A 284 2.14 -2.99 -9.53
N ASN A 285 1.32 -1.95 -9.48
CA ASN A 285 0.20 -1.77 -10.41
C ASN A 285 0.68 -1.22 -11.76
N THR A 286 0.79 -2.11 -12.75
CA THR A 286 1.04 -1.76 -14.16
C THR A 286 -0.26 -1.61 -14.97
N ALA A 287 -1.37 -2.21 -14.50
CA ALA A 287 -2.64 -2.27 -15.23
C ALA A 287 -3.28 -0.89 -15.40
N VAL A 288 -3.39 -0.11 -14.33
CA VAL A 288 -4.02 1.23 -14.35
C VAL A 288 -3.25 2.22 -15.23
N PRO A 289 -1.92 2.39 -15.08
CA PRO A 289 -1.19 3.30 -15.96
C PRO A 289 -1.17 2.82 -17.42
N ALA A 290 -1.18 1.52 -17.68
CA ALA A 290 -1.34 1.00 -19.05
C ALA A 290 -2.74 1.32 -19.62
N PHE A 291 -3.80 1.11 -18.84
CA PHE A 291 -5.19 1.35 -19.27
C PHE A 291 -5.43 2.82 -19.64
N TYR A 292 -4.92 3.75 -18.83
CA TYR A 292 -5.09 5.19 -19.07
C TYR A 292 -4.04 5.81 -19.99
N GLY A 293 -3.04 5.03 -20.45
CA GLY A 293 -1.96 5.55 -21.28
C GLY A 293 -1.08 6.56 -20.54
N LEU A 294 -0.64 6.23 -19.33
CA LEU A 294 0.19 7.07 -18.45
C LEU A 294 1.65 6.55 -18.48
N PRO A 295 2.46 6.97 -19.48
CA PRO A 295 3.76 6.37 -19.74
C PRO A 295 4.77 6.61 -18.62
N ASP A 296 4.76 7.78 -17.98
CA ASP A 296 5.72 8.14 -16.94
C ASP A 296 5.48 7.30 -15.68
N GLN A 297 4.22 7.14 -15.27
CA GLN A 297 3.86 6.23 -14.18
C GLN A 297 4.20 4.77 -14.51
N LEU A 298 3.89 4.30 -15.72
CA LEU A 298 4.20 2.93 -16.13
C LEU A 298 5.71 2.68 -16.14
N ALA A 299 6.49 3.64 -16.62
CA ALA A 299 7.95 3.57 -16.62
C ALA A 299 8.51 3.53 -15.19
N ALA A 300 8.04 4.40 -14.30
CA ALA A 300 8.46 4.41 -12.90
C ALA A 300 8.10 3.10 -12.18
N THR A 301 6.89 2.58 -12.37
CA THR A 301 6.47 1.27 -11.84
C THR A 301 7.34 0.14 -12.39
N THR A 302 7.60 0.14 -13.69
CA THR A 302 8.44 -0.89 -14.34
C THR A 302 9.88 -0.83 -13.83
N GLN A 303 10.42 0.37 -13.62
CA GLN A 303 11.76 0.56 -13.08
C GLN A 303 11.85 0.04 -11.64
N LEU A 304 10.86 0.33 -10.80
CA LEU A 304 10.78 -0.19 -9.42
C LEU A 304 10.73 -1.72 -9.41
N LEU A 305 9.89 -2.33 -10.24
CA LEU A 305 9.78 -3.80 -10.33
C LEU A 305 11.08 -4.46 -10.82
N LYS A 306 11.96 -3.71 -11.50
CA LYS A 306 13.27 -4.16 -12.00
C LYS A 306 14.45 -3.73 -11.10
N SER A 307 14.22 -3.09 -9.97
CA SER A 307 15.29 -2.47 -9.16
C SER A 307 15.96 -3.42 -8.15
N ASP A 308 15.94 -4.73 -8.40
CA ASP A 308 16.50 -5.79 -7.53
C ASP A 308 16.02 -5.78 -6.06
N ILE A 309 14.93 -5.07 -5.75
CA ILE A 309 14.29 -5.07 -4.41
C ILE A 309 13.73 -6.45 -4.05
N VAL A 310 13.35 -7.21 -5.07
CA VAL A 310 13.09 -8.64 -5.03
C VAL A 310 14.06 -9.28 -6.01
N ALA A 311 14.94 -10.14 -5.50
CA ALA A 311 15.95 -10.80 -6.32
C ALA A 311 15.46 -12.19 -6.73
N VAL A 312 15.76 -12.60 -7.95
CA VAL A 312 15.52 -13.95 -8.47
C VAL A 312 16.86 -14.55 -8.85
N ASP A 313 17.20 -15.72 -8.30
CA ASP A 313 18.49 -16.38 -8.51
C ASP A 313 18.31 -17.88 -8.75
N ILE A 314 19.06 -18.45 -9.69
CA ILE A 314 19.10 -19.90 -9.89
C ILE A 314 20.14 -20.45 -8.91
N PHE A 315 19.67 -20.99 -7.79
CA PHE A 315 20.52 -21.37 -6.68
C PHE A 315 21.35 -22.61 -7.00
N GLY A 316 20.72 -23.66 -7.54
CA GLY A 316 21.44 -24.88 -7.86
C GLY A 316 20.63 -25.93 -8.58
N VAL A 317 21.33 -26.99 -8.96
CA VAL A 317 20.81 -28.14 -9.69
C VAL A 317 21.00 -29.40 -8.85
N ARG A 318 19.99 -30.27 -8.85
CA ARG A 318 20.02 -31.59 -8.22
C ARG A 318 19.65 -32.66 -9.22
N GLY A 319 20.28 -33.84 -9.12
CA GLY A 319 19.81 -35.02 -9.82
C GLY A 319 18.47 -35.48 -9.25
N ALA A 320 17.58 -36.01 -10.09
CA ALA A 320 16.35 -36.62 -9.62
C ALA A 320 16.61 -38.01 -9.02
N SER A 321 17.19 -38.07 -7.82
CA SER A 321 17.21 -39.30 -7.01
C SER A 321 15.91 -39.40 -6.21
N LYS A 322 15.18 -40.52 -6.35
CA LYS A 322 13.98 -40.82 -5.54
C LYS A 322 14.33 -41.37 -4.15
N GLU A 323 15.57 -41.76 -3.91
CA GLU A 323 15.97 -42.57 -2.75
C GLU A 323 16.90 -41.84 -1.78
N THR A 324 17.58 -40.77 -2.22
CA THR A 324 18.52 -39.99 -1.42
C THR A 324 18.37 -38.49 -1.69
N PHE A 325 18.38 -37.68 -0.63
CA PHE A 325 18.48 -36.22 -0.76
C PHE A 325 19.88 -35.87 -1.23
N GLU A 326 20.03 -35.52 -2.51
CA GLU A 326 21.28 -34.94 -3.01
C GLU A 326 21.30 -33.44 -2.75
N PRO A 327 22.38 -32.88 -2.17
CA PRO A 327 22.51 -31.44 -2.01
C PRO A 327 22.57 -30.76 -3.38
N ALA A 328 22.00 -29.56 -3.48
CA ALA A 328 22.08 -28.76 -4.70
C ALA A 328 23.52 -28.37 -4.99
N VAL A 329 23.96 -28.65 -6.22
CA VAL A 329 25.22 -28.14 -6.75
C VAL A 329 24.95 -26.75 -7.29
N PRO A 330 25.74 -25.72 -6.91
CA PRO A 330 25.59 -24.37 -7.47
C PRO A 330 25.55 -24.40 -9.00
N ILE A 331 24.67 -23.62 -9.61
CA ILE A 331 24.44 -23.67 -11.06
C ILE A 331 25.73 -23.49 -11.88
N ASN A 332 26.64 -22.63 -11.41
CA ASN A 332 27.95 -22.36 -12.03
C ASN A 332 28.97 -23.50 -11.89
N GLN A 333 28.67 -24.52 -11.08
CA GLN A 333 29.48 -25.72 -10.88
C GLN A 333 28.77 -27.00 -11.36
N SER A 334 27.55 -26.85 -11.86
CA SER A 334 26.73 -27.98 -12.30
C SER A 334 27.12 -28.41 -13.73
N SER A 335 27.09 -29.72 -13.97
CA SER A 335 27.14 -30.30 -15.31
C SER A 335 26.00 -31.30 -15.45
N VAL A 336 25.32 -31.26 -16.59
CA VAL A 336 24.12 -32.06 -16.84
C VAL A 336 24.30 -32.86 -18.14
N GLN A 337 23.78 -34.08 -18.17
CA GLN A 337 23.86 -34.97 -19.32
C GLN A 337 22.52 -35.07 -20.03
N SER A 338 22.53 -35.25 -21.35
CA SER A 338 21.29 -35.49 -22.10
C SER A 338 20.61 -36.78 -21.62
N GLY A 339 19.29 -36.74 -21.47
CA GLY A 339 18.47 -37.81 -20.90
C GLY A 339 18.47 -37.84 -19.37
N GLN A 340 19.28 -37.01 -18.70
CA GLN A 340 19.26 -36.89 -17.25
C GLN A 340 18.03 -36.09 -16.81
N THR A 341 17.32 -36.59 -15.80
CA THR A 341 16.28 -35.80 -15.12
C THR A 341 16.91 -35.02 -13.97
N ILE A 342 16.71 -33.71 -13.99
CA ILE A 342 17.26 -32.79 -12.99
C ILE A 342 16.13 -31.97 -12.37
N THR A 343 16.42 -31.40 -11.21
CA THR A 343 15.61 -30.35 -10.58
C THR A 343 16.46 -29.10 -10.44
N VAL A 344 15.95 -27.97 -10.92
CA VAL A 344 16.57 -26.65 -10.75
C VAL A 344 15.81 -25.89 -9.67
N ASP A 345 16.52 -25.43 -8.65
CA ASP A 345 15.97 -24.63 -7.58
C ASP A 345 16.23 -23.14 -7.85
N VAL A 346 15.15 -22.35 -7.93
CA VAL A 346 15.17 -20.90 -8.13
C VAL A 346 14.71 -20.22 -6.85
N VAL A 347 15.55 -19.35 -6.29
CA VAL A 347 15.27 -18.61 -5.06
C VAL A 347 14.78 -17.22 -5.40
N VAL A 348 13.66 -16.82 -4.80
CA VAL A 348 13.14 -15.45 -4.85
C VAL A 348 13.28 -14.83 -3.48
N ALA A 349 14.07 -13.78 -3.35
CA ALA A 349 14.38 -13.15 -2.09
C ALA A 349 13.82 -11.72 -2.03
N ASN A 350 12.96 -11.46 -1.06
CA ASN A 350 12.49 -10.12 -0.74
C ASN A 350 13.54 -9.40 0.11
N ARG A 351 14.39 -8.59 -0.54
CA ARG A 351 15.57 -7.95 0.07
C ARG A 351 15.31 -6.50 0.45
N GLY A 352 14.46 -5.81 -0.30
CA GLY A 352 14.24 -4.37 -0.21
C GLY A 352 12.81 -3.95 0.12
N VAL A 353 11.83 -4.87 0.09
CA VAL A 353 10.45 -4.54 0.44
C VAL A 353 10.25 -4.73 1.94
N ALA A 354 9.80 -3.68 2.60
CA ALA A 354 9.57 -3.71 4.05
C ALA A 354 8.28 -4.43 4.44
N HIS A 355 7.53 -4.98 3.49
CA HIS A 355 6.33 -5.79 3.70
C HIS A 355 6.38 -7.01 2.77
N SER A 356 5.31 -7.82 2.74
CA SER A 356 5.23 -9.00 1.87
C SER A 356 5.33 -8.63 0.38
N PHE A 357 5.92 -9.55 -0.40
CA PHE A 357 5.91 -9.53 -1.85
C PHE A 357 5.19 -10.77 -2.41
N PRO A 358 4.28 -10.61 -3.37
CA PRO A 358 3.57 -9.36 -3.68
C PRO A 358 2.85 -8.85 -2.43
N ALA A 359 2.65 -7.53 -2.38
CA ALA A 359 1.76 -6.95 -1.38
C ALA A 359 0.37 -7.60 -1.46
N GLU A 360 -0.36 -7.61 -0.36
CA GLU A 360 -1.70 -8.21 -0.26
C GLU A 360 -2.70 -7.69 -1.31
N LEU A 361 -3.89 -8.31 -1.38
CA LEU A 361 -4.78 -8.38 -2.57
C LEU A 361 -4.24 -9.33 -3.67
N ARG A 362 -3.55 -10.38 -3.23
CA ARG A 362 -2.96 -11.45 -4.06
C ARG A 362 -3.99 -12.38 -4.73
N ASP A 363 -5.28 -12.10 -4.58
CA ASP A 363 -6.37 -12.78 -5.29
C ASP A 363 -6.68 -12.10 -6.63
N ILE A 364 -6.19 -10.87 -6.83
CA ILE A 364 -6.33 -10.11 -8.08
C ILE A 364 -4.98 -9.68 -8.67
N PHE A 365 -3.92 -9.61 -7.88
CA PHE A 365 -2.57 -9.37 -8.40
C PHE A 365 -1.93 -10.66 -8.87
N GLU A 366 -1.31 -10.60 -10.05
CA GLU A 366 -0.61 -11.74 -10.64
C GLU A 366 0.90 -11.54 -10.56
N ALA A 367 1.56 -12.43 -9.83
CA ALA A 367 3.01 -12.57 -9.84
C ALA A 367 3.38 -14.05 -9.76
N TRP A 368 4.34 -14.48 -10.57
CA TRP A 368 4.77 -15.86 -10.64
C TRP A 368 6.23 -15.94 -11.10
N LEU A 369 6.84 -17.12 -10.92
CA LEU A 369 8.09 -17.45 -11.58
C LEU A 369 7.81 -18.06 -12.94
N GLU A 370 8.30 -17.41 -13.99
CA GLU A 370 8.43 -18.04 -15.31
C GLU A 370 9.83 -18.64 -15.44
N PHE A 371 9.92 -19.94 -15.69
CA PHE A 371 11.17 -20.66 -15.85
C PHE A 371 11.21 -21.37 -17.20
N LYS A 372 12.27 -21.13 -17.98
CA LYS A 372 12.44 -21.66 -19.32
C LYS A 372 13.83 -22.28 -19.48
N ALA A 373 13.87 -23.57 -19.80
CA ALA A 373 15.09 -24.28 -20.17
C ALA A 373 15.14 -24.46 -21.69
N VAL A 374 16.28 -24.10 -22.28
CA VAL A 374 16.54 -24.19 -23.73
C VAL A 374 17.80 -25.00 -23.99
N ASP A 375 17.78 -25.81 -25.05
CA ASP A 375 18.96 -26.54 -25.51
C ASP A 375 19.95 -25.62 -26.26
N ALA A 376 21.12 -26.15 -26.63
CA ALA A 376 22.15 -25.41 -27.35
C ALA A 376 21.72 -24.93 -28.76
N LYS A 377 20.61 -25.45 -29.31
CA LYS A 377 20.02 -25.05 -30.59
C LYS A 377 18.87 -24.04 -30.40
N GLY A 378 18.59 -23.64 -29.16
CA GLY A 378 17.49 -22.73 -28.82
C GLY A 378 16.12 -23.40 -28.76
N LYS A 379 16.04 -24.73 -28.80
CA LYS A 379 14.77 -25.45 -28.62
C LYS A 379 14.40 -25.45 -27.15
N VAL A 380 13.15 -25.08 -26.85
CA VAL A 380 12.59 -25.17 -25.50
C VAL A 380 12.43 -26.64 -25.13
N ILE A 381 13.05 -27.05 -24.03
CA ILE A 381 12.94 -28.41 -23.47
C ILE A 381 12.06 -28.46 -22.23
N PHE A 382 11.90 -27.33 -21.55
CA PHE A 382 10.97 -27.15 -20.44
C PHE A 382 10.57 -25.69 -20.31
N HIS A 383 9.30 -25.44 -19.98
CA HIS A 383 8.75 -24.11 -19.73
C HIS A 383 7.65 -24.24 -18.68
N SER A 384 7.76 -23.49 -17.60
CA SER A 384 6.71 -23.34 -16.59
C SER A 384 6.41 -21.86 -16.38
N GLY A 385 5.15 -21.53 -16.12
CA GLY A 385 4.72 -20.15 -15.94
C GLY A 385 4.54 -19.37 -17.25
N GLU A 386 4.31 -20.07 -18.35
CA GLU A 386 3.90 -19.43 -19.62
C GLU A 386 2.48 -18.87 -19.49
N VAL A 387 2.25 -17.67 -20.04
CA VAL A 387 0.89 -17.16 -20.27
C VAL A 387 0.41 -17.73 -21.59
N ARG A 388 -0.60 -18.60 -21.54
CA ARG A 388 -1.19 -19.27 -22.71
C ARG A 388 -1.87 -18.26 -23.66
N ASP A 389 -2.12 -18.68 -24.89
CA ASP A 389 -2.80 -17.87 -25.91
C ASP A 389 -4.20 -17.37 -25.47
N ASP A 390 -4.87 -18.08 -24.56
CA ASP A 390 -6.15 -17.67 -23.97
C ASP A 390 -6.01 -16.62 -22.86
N GLY A 391 -4.79 -16.15 -22.59
CA GLY A 391 -4.44 -15.17 -21.57
C GLY A 391 -4.32 -15.75 -20.16
N LYS A 392 -4.43 -17.07 -19.98
CA LYS A 392 -4.31 -17.69 -18.66
C LYS A 392 -2.89 -18.14 -18.39
N LEU A 393 -2.45 -17.89 -17.16
CA LEU A 393 -1.24 -18.48 -16.62
C LEU A 393 -1.32 -20.02 -16.62
N ASP A 394 -0.19 -20.66 -16.87
CA ASP A 394 0.05 -22.09 -16.64
C ASP A 394 -0.48 -22.56 -15.27
N ASP A 395 -1.22 -23.65 -15.26
CA ASP A 395 -1.92 -24.14 -14.05
C ASP A 395 -0.93 -24.64 -12.99
N ASP A 396 0.26 -25.12 -13.42
CA ASP A 396 1.34 -25.61 -12.56
C ASP A 396 2.39 -24.53 -12.25
N ALA A 397 2.15 -23.27 -12.63
CA ALA A 397 3.07 -22.17 -12.38
C ALA A 397 3.34 -21.96 -10.88
N HIS A 398 4.58 -21.62 -10.55
CA HIS A 398 4.93 -21.19 -9.19
C HIS A 398 4.42 -19.77 -8.94
N ALA A 399 3.12 -19.65 -8.63
CA ALA A 399 2.42 -18.39 -8.45
C ALA A 399 2.40 -17.91 -6.99
N TYR A 400 2.62 -16.60 -6.81
CA TYR A 400 2.48 -15.89 -5.55
C TYR A 400 1.07 -15.29 -5.44
N ARG A 401 0.11 -16.12 -5.01
CA ARG A 401 -1.31 -15.76 -4.97
C ARG A 401 -1.98 -16.16 -3.67
N THR A 402 -3.15 -15.59 -3.42
CA THR A 402 -4.09 -16.08 -2.42
C THR A 402 -5.31 -16.72 -3.11
N VAL A 403 -5.88 -17.73 -2.47
CA VAL A 403 -7.12 -18.37 -2.92
C VAL A 403 -8.16 -18.24 -1.81
N PRO A 404 -8.92 -17.13 -1.77
CA PRO A 404 -10.09 -17.03 -0.90
C PRO A 404 -11.20 -17.97 -1.40
N ILE A 405 -11.93 -18.59 -0.48
CA ILE A 405 -13.08 -19.44 -0.81
C ILE A 405 -14.37 -18.99 -0.11
N ASP A 406 -15.49 -19.29 -0.76
CA ASP A 406 -16.86 -18.94 -0.33
C ASP A 406 -17.49 -20.01 0.58
N ASP A 407 -18.80 -19.86 0.87
CA ASP A 407 -19.58 -20.81 1.67
C ASP A 407 -19.75 -22.20 1.02
N ASN A 408 -19.57 -22.30 -0.31
CA ASN A 408 -19.68 -23.54 -1.07
C ASN A 408 -18.31 -24.20 -1.30
N GLY A 409 -17.24 -23.62 -0.76
CA GLY A 409 -15.87 -24.07 -1.00
C GLY A 409 -15.34 -23.71 -2.39
N GLN A 410 -16.00 -22.81 -3.12
CA GLN A 410 -15.55 -22.35 -4.43
C GLN A 410 -14.59 -21.17 -4.29
N SER A 411 -13.59 -21.11 -5.17
CA SER A 411 -12.64 -19.99 -5.23
C SER A 411 -13.33 -18.70 -5.65
N ILE A 412 -13.04 -17.63 -4.91
CA ILE A 412 -13.45 -16.27 -5.24
C ILE A 412 -12.51 -15.72 -6.30
N THR A 413 -13.08 -15.31 -7.44
CA THR A 413 -12.33 -14.86 -8.63
C THR A 413 -12.71 -13.45 -9.09
N LYS A 414 -13.73 -12.85 -8.48
CA LYS A 414 -14.25 -11.51 -8.84
C LYS A 414 -13.89 -10.44 -7.81
N HIS A 415 -13.02 -10.79 -6.86
CA HIS A 415 -12.68 -9.96 -5.72
C HIS A 415 -13.90 -9.55 -4.87
N ASP A 416 -14.95 -10.37 -4.84
CA ASP A 416 -16.12 -10.18 -3.99
C ASP A 416 -15.80 -10.58 -2.54
N ILE A 417 -14.87 -9.85 -1.93
CA ILE A 417 -14.28 -10.14 -0.61
C ILE A 417 -15.30 -10.31 0.52
N TRP A 418 -16.50 -9.77 0.36
CA TRP A 418 -17.62 -9.94 1.30
C TRP A 418 -18.19 -11.36 1.31
N ASN A 419 -17.89 -12.17 0.29
CA ASN A 419 -18.25 -13.59 0.22
C ASN A 419 -17.14 -14.50 0.76
N THR A 420 -15.95 -13.97 1.07
CA THR A 420 -14.84 -14.74 1.63
C THR A 420 -15.19 -15.35 2.98
N ARG A 421 -14.79 -16.62 3.18
CA ARG A 421 -14.97 -17.37 4.44
C ARG A 421 -13.65 -17.78 5.08
N VAL A 422 -12.72 -18.23 4.24
CA VAL A 422 -11.38 -18.64 4.63
C VAL A 422 -10.45 -18.50 3.42
N GLY A 423 -9.16 -18.27 3.68
CA GLY A 423 -8.12 -18.43 2.67
C GLY A 423 -7.71 -19.90 2.60
N ALA A 424 -7.92 -20.54 1.45
CA ALA A 424 -7.50 -21.92 1.22
C ALA A 424 -5.99 -22.02 0.92
N PHE A 425 -5.41 -20.96 0.37
CA PHE A 425 -4.01 -20.88 -0.01
C PHE A 425 -3.51 -19.44 0.08
N ASP A 426 -2.25 -19.26 0.49
CA ASP A 426 -1.52 -18.00 0.41
C ASP A 426 -0.03 -18.32 0.22
N ARG A 427 0.54 -17.83 -0.89
CA ARG A 427 1.99 -17.81 -1.10
C ARG A 427 2.44 -16.37 -1.31
N HIS A 428 3.30 -15.92 -0.40
CA HIS A 428 3.97 -14.64 -0.47
C HIS A 428 5.34 -14.75 0.20
N ILE A 429 6.16 -13.72 0.01
CA ILE A 429 7.51 -13.63 0.56
C ILE A 429 7.54 -12.49 1.58
N PRO A 430 7.52 -12.76 2.89
CA PRO A 430 7.60 -11.72 3.91
C PRO A 430 8.87 -10.89 3.78
N ALA A 431 8.88 -9.70 4.38
CA ALA A 431 10.03 -8.81 4.38
C ALA A 431 11.30 -9.50 4.88
N GLY A 432 12.39 -9.42 4.11
CA GLY A 432 13.68 -10.04 4.46
C GLY A 432 13.70 -11.57 4.37
N ARG A 433 12.69 -12.20 3.77
CA ARG A 433 12.61 -13.65 3.56
C ARG A 433 12.79 -14.01 2.10
N ALA A 434 12.84 -15.32 1.85
CA ALA A 434 12.91 -15.88 0.52
C ALA A 434 11.95 -17.06 0.40
N ASP A 435 11.54 -17.33 -0.83
CA ASP A 435 10.82 -18.51 -1.25
C ASP A 435 11.61 -19.23 -2.36
N MET A 436 11.28 -20.48 -2.65
CA MET A 436 11.97 -21.30 -3.63
C MET A 436 10.98 -22.01 -4.55
N GLY A 437 11.14 -21.81 -5.86
CA GLY A 437 10.50 -22.62 -6.90
C GLY A 437 11.43 -23.73 -7.37
N SER A 438 10.94 -24.96 -7.48
CA SER A 438 11.71 -26.12 -7.95
C SER A 438 11.12 -26.64 -9.26
N PHE A 439 11.96 -26.74 -10.29
CA PHE A 439 11.54 -27.12 -11.64
C PHE A 439 12.24 -28.40 -12.07
N SER A 440 11.47 -29.48 -12.24
CA SER A 440 11.99 -30.80 -12.60
C SER A 440 11.72 -31.13 -14.07
N PHE A 441 12.77 -31.48 -14.82
CA PHE A 441 12.66 -31.81 -16.25
C PHE A 441 13.83 -32.69 -16.72
N THR A 442 13.69 -33.28 -17.92
CA THR A 442 14.72 -34.09 -18.57
C THR A 442 15.50 -33.25 -19.59
N VAL A 443 16.83 -33.29 -19.50
CA VAL A 443 17.78 -32.50 -20.32
C VAL A 443 17.96 -33.04 -21.73
#